data_AF-A0A813SL49-F1
#
_entry.id   AF-A0A813SL49-F1
#
_cell.length_a   1.000
_cell.length_b   1.000
_cell.length_c   1.000
_cell.angle_alpha   90.00
_cell.angle_beta   90.00
_cell.angle_gamma   90.00
#
_symmetry.space_group_name_H-M   'P 1'
#
loop_
_entity.id
_entity.type
_entity.pdbx_description
1 polymer ?
#
loop_
_entity_poly.entity_id
_entity_poly.type
_entity_poly.pdbx_seq_one_letter_code
_entity_poly.pdbx_strand_id
1 'polypeptide(L)'
;MDMANPNSILLPDLIGTCPFKLECNPAYESVSDATEAWLNSHGIPYKESTHKYNLLSALSIPHCSQARLREACDIWTLLFLTDDILDSAPVSNDVDPKEIFDQN
;
A
#
# COMPACT_ATOMS: atom_id res chain seq x y z
N MET A 1 16.86 -32.88 -9.29
CA MET A 1 17.09 -31.46 -9.63
C MET A 1 15.93 -31.07 -10.52
N ASP A 2 14.93 -30.43 -9.96
CA ASP A 2 13.74 -30.02 -10.72
C ASP A 2 14.16 -28.99 -11.76
N MET A 3 13.88 -29.29 -13.02
CA MET A 3 14.08 -28.34 -14.11
C MET A 3 13.02 -27.26 -13.96
N ALA A 4 13.45 -26.07 -13.51
CA ALA A 4 12.57 -24.92 -13.35
C ALA A 4 11.83 -24.64 -14.66
N ASN A 5 10.50 -24.55 -14.58
CA ASN A 5 9.70 -24.09 -15.70
C ASN A 5 10.16 -22.65 -16.02
N PRO A 6 10.53 -22.33 -17.28
CA PRO A 6 11.08 -21.03 -17.66
C PRO A 6 10.13 -19.86 -17.39
N ASN A 7 8.84 -20.13 -17.15
CA ASN A 7 7.83 -19.13 -16.78
C ASN A 7 7.48 -19.14 -15.29
N SER A 8 8.32 -19.72 -14.43
CA SER A 8 8.10 -19.77 -13.00
C SER A 8 9.37 -19.41 -12.24
N ILE A 9 9.18 -18.67 -11.13
CA ILE A 9 10.22 -18.38 -10.17
C ILE A 9 9.79 -19.03 -8.86
N LEU A 10 10.69 -19.80 -8.25
CA LEU A 10 10.48 -20.37 -6.93
C LEU A 10 10.88 -19.32 -5.88
N LEU A 11 9.89 -18.83 -5.14
CA LEU A 11 10.14 -17.94 -4.01
C LEU A 11 10.54 -18.76 -2.77
N PRO A 12 11.44 -18.25 -1.92
CA PRO A 12 11.73 -18.89 -0.64
C PRO A 12 10.51 -18.84 0.28
N ASP A 13 10.35 -19.86 1.12
CA ASP A 13 9.32 -19.86 2.16
C ASP A 13 9.69 -18.91 3.30
N LEU A 14 9.28 -17.65 3.16
CA LEU A 14 9.50 -16.61 4.17
C LEU A 14 8.58 -16.76 5.38
N ILE A 15 7.42 -17.41 5.23
CA ILE A 15 6.42 -17.54 6.29
C ILE A 15 6.83 -18.65 7.25
N GLY A 16 7.19 -19.81 6.72
CA GLY A 16 7.66 -20.95 7.53
C GLY A 16 9.01 -20.71 8.21
N THR A 17 9.81 -19.76 7.70
CA THR A 17 11.10 -19.39 8.28
C THR A 17 11.04 -18.15 9.19
N CYS A 18 9.89 -17.48 9.29
CA CYS A 18 9.75 -16.29 10.11
C CYS A 18 9.82 -16.66 11.61
N PRO A 19 10.78 -16.11 12.38
CA PRO A 19 10.87 -16.39 13.82
C PRO A 19 9.80 -15.62 14.62
N PHE A 20 9.14 -14.64 14.00
CA PHE A 20 8.13 -13.82 14.64
C PHE A 20 6.74 -14.42 14.40
N LYS A 21 5.93 -14.44 15.46
CA LYS A 21 4.53 -14.85 15.36
C LYS A 21 3.79 -13.82 14.51
N LEU A 22 3.17 -14.31 13.44
CA LEU A 22 2.29 -13.49 12.62
C LEU A 22 0.99 -13.26 13.39
N GLU A 23 0.66 -12.00 13.62
CA GLU A 23 -0.55 -11.57 14.29
C GLU A 23 -1.22 -10.46 13.49
N CYS A 24 -2.53 -10.34 13.63
CA CYS A 24 -3.33 -9.29 13.02
C CYS A 24 -4.05 -8.53 14.11
N ASN A 25 -4.11 -7.21 13.99
CA ASN A 25 -4.88 -6.38 14.92
C ASN A 25 -6.38 -6.80 14.88
N PRO A 26 -7.02 -7.09 16.02
CA PRO A 26 -8.41 -7.54 16.05
C PRO A 26 -9.41 -6.46 15.59
N ALA A 27 -9.02 -5.19 15.59
CA ALA A 27 -9.86 -4.09 15.12
C ALA A 27 -9.85 -3.91 13.60
N TYR A 28 -9.11 -4.75 12.84
CA TYR A 28 -8.90 -4.63 11.39
C TYR A 28 -10.19 -4.35 10.61
N GLU A 29 -11.21 -5.20 10.75
CA GLU A 29 -12.44 -5.09 9.96
C GLU A 29 -13.13 -3.74 10.22
N SER A 30 -13.34 -3.41 11.49
CA SER A 30 -14.00 -2.17 11.90
C SER A 30 -13.25 -0.91 11.45
N VAL A 31 -11.91 -0.94 11.46
CA VAL A 31 -11.09 0.20 11.05
C VAL A 31 -11.08 0.33 9.53
N SER A 32 -11.01 -0.79 8.81
CA SER A 32 -10.99 -0.81 7.34
C SER A 32 -12.28 -0.23 6.76
N ASP A 33 -13.44 -0.66 7.27
CA ASP A 33 -14.74 -0.11 6.87
C ASP A 33 -14.80 1.40 7.06
N ALA A 34 -14.25 1.87 8.18
CA ALA A 34 -14.28 3.26 8.54
C ALA A 34 -13.27 4.09 7.71
N THR A 35 -12.11 3.55 7.33
CA THR A 35 -11.15 4.16 6.41
C THR A 35 -11.73 4.26 5.00
N GLU A 36 -12.36 3.19 4.52
CA GLU A 36 -13.06 3.17 3.23
C GLU A 36 -14.17 4.22 3.18
N ALA A 37 -15.02 4.28 4.22
CA ALA A 37 -16.07 5.29 4.29
C ALA A 37 -15.51 6.72 4.29
N TRP A 38 -14.40 6.97 4.98
CA TRP A 38 -13.77 8.28 5.05
C TRP A 38 -13.18 8.73 3.71
N LEU A 39 -12.45 7.88 3.01
CA LEU A 39 -11.90 8.20 1.68
C LEU A 39 -13.00 8.48 0.67
N ASN A 40 -14.03 7.63 0.65
CA ASN A 40 -15.19 7.80 -0.22
C ASN A 40 -15.94 9.11 0.08
N SER A 41 -16.02 9.53 1.36
CA SER A 41 -16.61 10.82 1.73
C SER A 41 -15.82 12.04 1.22
N HIS A 42 -14.53 11.87 0.91
CA HIS A 42 -13.66 12.89 0.31
C HIS A 42 -13.54 12.74 -1.23
N GLY A 43 -14.35 11.87 -1.84
CA GLY A 43 -14.32 11.65 -3.29
C GLY A 43 -13.11 10.86 -3.78
N ILE A 44 -12.37 10.20 -2.88
CA ILE A 44 -11.26 9.32 -3.24
C ILE A 44 -11.81 7.90 -3.34
N PRO A 45 -11.99 7.33 -4.54
CA PRO A 45 -12.56 6.01 -4.70
C PRO A 45 -11.60 4.96 -4.15
N TYR A 46 -11.98 4.33 -3.05
CA TYR A 46 -11.20 3.28 -2.41
C TYR A 46 -12.08 2.09 -2.05
N LYS A 47 -11.50 0.88 -2.16
CA LYS A 47 -12.14 -0.35 -1.72
C LYS A 47 -11.10 -1.33 -1.17
N GLU A 48 -11.20 -1.66 0.11
CA GLU A 48 -10.23 -2.53 0.80
C GLU A 48 -10.15 -3.93 0.17
N SER A 49 -11.25 -4.42 -0.40
CA SER A 49 -11.28 -5.73 -1.06
C SER A 49 -10.33 -5.83 -2.26
N THR A 50 -10.00 -4.69 -2.88
CA THR A 50 -9.13 -4.60 -4.04
C THR A 50 -7.70 -4.26 -3.62
N HIS A 51 -7.55 -3.29 -2.72
CA HIS A 51 -6.26 -2.80 -2.26
C HIS A 51 -6.19 -3.04 -0.75
N LYS A 52 -5.48 -4.09 -0.32
CA LYS A 52 -5.46 -4.56 1.07
C LYS A 52 -4.50 -3.75 1.97
N TYR A 53 -4.52 -2.43 1.84
CA TYR A 53 -3.57 -1.54 2.55
C TYR A 53 -3.88 -1.45 4.04
N ASN A 54 -5.15 -1.58 4.45
CA ASN A 54 -5.50 -1.60 5.86
C ASN A 54 -5.07 -2.94 6.51
N LEU A 55 -5.13 -4.05 5.77
CA LEU A 55 -4.61 -5.33 6.25
C LEU A 55 -3.09 -5.25 6.49
N LEU A 56 -2.34 -4.61 5.60
CA LEU A 56 -0.91 -4.38 5.79
C LEU A 56 -0.63 -3.67 7.12
N SER A 57 -1.40 -2.62 7.41
CA SER A 57 -1.29 -1.88 8.68
C SER A 57 -1.60 -2.78 9.88
N ALA A 58 -2.68 -3.56 9.81
CA ALA A 58 -3.09 -4.46 10.88
C ALA A 58 -2.09 -5.59 11.17
N LEU A 59 -1.36 -6.06 10.15
CA LEU A 59 -0.30 -7.06 10.28
C LEU A 59 1.03 -6.46 10.77
N SER A 60 1.29 -5.19 10.43
CA SER A 60 2.55 -4.51 10.76
C SER A 60 2.58 -4.00 12.20
N ILE A 61 1.43 -3.61 12.75
CA ILE A 61 1.30 -3.09 14.13
C ILE A 61 0.14 -3.76 14.89
N PRO A 62 0.19 -5.10 15.10
CA PRO A 62 -0.96 -5.88 15.59
C PRO A 62 -1.41 -5.53 17.02
N HIS A 63 -0.54 -4.91 17.82
CA HIS A 63 -0.79 -4.61 19.24
C HIS A 63 -1.15 -3.15 19.53
N CYS A 64 -1.28 -2.31 18.50
CA CYS A 64 -1.65 -0.92 18.72
C CYS A 64 -3.14 -0.79 19.08
N SER A 65 -3.51 0.35 19.70
CA SER A 65 -4.93 0.65 19.94
C SER A 65 -5.67 0.85 18.62
N GLN A 66 -6.99 0.63 18.64
CA GLN A 66 -7.86 0.87 17.48
C GLN A 66 -7.69 2.28 16.89
N ALA A 67 -7.53 3.31 17.73
CA ALA A 67 -7.29 4.68 17.27
C ALA A 67 -5.97 4.82 16.48
N ARG A 68 -4.88 4.20 16.96
CA ARG A 68 -3.59 4.22 16.27
C ARG A 68 -3.60 3.38 15.00
N LEU A 69 -4.33 2.25 15.02
CA LEU A 69 -4.53 1.46 13.82
C LEU A 69 -5.26 2.30 12.76
N ARG A 70 -6.27 3.06 13.17
CA ARG A 70 -7.04 3.91 12.27
C ARG A 70 -6.20 5.00 11.60
N GLU A 71 -5.38 5.70 12.38
CA GLU A 71 -4.43 6.68 11.85
C GLU A 71 -3.46 6.05 10.84
N ALA A 72 -2.93 4.86 11.16
CA ALA A 72 -2.03 4.15 10.26
C ALA A 72 -2.72 3.73 8.95
N CYS A 73 -3.93 3.15 9.04
CA CYS A 73 -4.75 2.77 7.90
C CYS A 73 -5.01 3.93 6.94
N ASP A 74 -5.43 5.09 7.48
CA ASP A 74 -5.69 6.28 6.67
C ASP A 74 -4.40 6.79 5.98
N ILE A 75 -3.29 6.87 6.71
CA ILE A 75 -1.99 7.35 6.17
C ILE A 75 -1.46 6.41 5.09
N TRP A 76 -1.40 5.10 5.36
CA TRP A 76 -0.88 4.12 4.42
C TRP A 76 -1.73 4.07 3.15
N THR A 77 -3.05 4.08 3.30
CA THR A 77 -3.95 4.06 2.15
C THR A 77 -3.78 5.31 1.29
N LEU A 78 -3.70 6.50 1.89
CA LEU A 78 -3.42 7.73 1.15
C LEU A 78 -2.07 7.69 0.44
N LEU A 79 -1.03 7.17 1.10
CA LEU A 79 0.31 7.08 0.53
C LEU A 79 0.31 6.22 -0.73
N PHE A 80 -0.26 5.01 -0.67
CA PHE A 80 -0.30 4.11 -1.82
C PHE A 80 -1.20 4.62 -2.95
N LEU A 81 -2.36 5.20 -2.61
CA LEU A 81 -3.21 5.81 -3.64
C LEU A 81 -2.52 6.99 -4.34
N THR A 82 -1.71 7.75 -3.59
CA THR A 82 -0.94 8.85 -4.18
C THR A 82 0.16 8.32 -5.11
N ASP A 83 0.85 7.24 -4.72
CA ASP A 83 1.84 6.55 -5.54
C ASP A 83 1.22 6.09 -6.88
N ASP A 84 0.07 5.41 -6.83
CA ASP A 84 -0.68 4.95 -8.00
C ASP A 84 -1.07 6.13 -8.94
N ILE A 85 -1.48 7.27 -8.37
CA ILE A 85 -1.84 8.47 -9.14
C ILE A 85 -0.60 9.09 -9.79
N LEU A 86 0.52 9.15 -9.07
CA LEU A 86 1.76 9.75 -9.58
C LEU A 86 2.40 8.89 -10.68
N ASP A 87 2.37 7.57 -10.52
CA ASP A 87 2.93 6.63 -11.52
C ASP A 87 2.07 6.53 -12.78
N SER A 88 0.76 6.72 -12.65
CA SER A 88 -0.16 6.76 -13.80
C SER A 88 -0.20 8.12 -14.50
N ALA A 89 0.39 9.16 -13.90
CA ALA A 89 0.48 10.47 -14.52
C ALA A 89 1.37 10.41 -15.77
N PRO A 90 0.92 10.92 -16.93
CA PRO A 90 1.76 10.96 -18.11
C PRO A 90 2.98 11.83 -17.80
N VAL A 91 4.17 11.25 -17.94
CA VAL A 91 5.42 12.00 -17.93
C VAL A 91 5.33 12.99 -19.11
N SER A 92 5.14 14.27 -18.84
CA SER A 92 5.22 15.28 -19.88
C SER A 92 6.64 15.26 -20.40
N ASN A 93 6.86 14.73 -21.61
CA ASN A 93 8.15 14.79 -22.30
C ASN A 93 8.48 16.21 -22.82
N ASP A 94 7.78 17.24 -22.36
CA ASP A 94 7.76 18.57 -22.97
C ASP A 94 8.60 19.62 -22.24
N VAL A 95 9.63 19.22 -21.49
CA VAL A 95 10.66 20.18 -21.06
C VAL A 95 12.05 19.58 -21.31
N ASP A 96 12.70 20.03 -22.39
CA ASP A 96 14.13 19.81 -22.58
C ASP A 96 14.86 20.51 -21.41
N PRO A 97 15.64 19.80 -20.59
CA PRO A 97 16.35 20.38 -19.44
C PRO A 97 17.21 21.60 -19.81
N LYS A 98 17.57 21.78 -21.08
CA LYS A 98 18.31 22.95 -21.56
C LYS A 98 17.51 24.26 -21.51
N GLU A 99 16.19 24.22 -21.68
CA GLU A 99 15.36 25.44 -21.62
C GLU A 99 15.25 26.04 -20.21
N ILE A 100 15.55 25.24 -19.17
CA ILE A 100 15.53 25.68 -17.77
C ILE A 100 16.77 26.51 -17.42
N PHE A 101 17.91 26.30 -18.09
CA PHE A 101 19.18 26.96 -17.75
C PHE A 101 19.54 28.13 -18.65
N ASP A 102 18.84 28.34 -19.77
CA ASP A 102 19.09 29.44 -20.71
C ASP A 102 18.29 30.74 -20.39
N GLN A 103 17.59 30.81 -19.25
CA GLN A 103 16.82 32.00 -18.84
C GLN A 103 17.54 32.97 -17.88
N ASN A 104 18.87 32.89 -17.72
CA ASN A 104 19.65 33.87 -16.94
C ASN A 104 20.84 34.46 -17.70
#